data_AF-A0A2G2MUZ4-F1
#
_entry.id   AF-A0A2G2MUZ4-F1
#
_cell.length_a   1.000
_cell.length_b   1.000
_cell.length_c   1.000
_cell.angle_alpha   90.00
_cell.angle_beta   90.00
_cell.angle_gamma   90.00
#
_symmetry.space_group_name_H-M   'P 1'
#
loop_
_entity.id
_entity.type
_entity.pdbx_description
1 polymer ?
#
loop_
_entity_poly.entity_id
_entity_poly.type
_entity_poly.pdbx_seq_one_letter_code
_entity_poly.pdbx_strand_id
1 'polypeptide(L)' 'MSRPALKLAKLPDTTPVKITAALPPSLMRDLKIYAKLYEQTYGEKQSVGALIPSMLAGFLVSDHGFKKAKRELA' A
#
# COMPACT_ATOMS: atom_id res chain seq x y z
N MET A 1 -5.15 42.24 9.27
CA MET A 1 -6.33 41.39 9.55
C MET A 1 -5.83 40.06 10.10
N SER A 2 -6.30 39.66 11.29
CA SER A 2 -5.79 38.45 11.96
C SER A 2 -6.41 37.19 11.35
N ARG A 3 -5.59 36.20 10.97
CA ARG A 3 -6.08 34.90 10.46
C ARG A 3 -6.71 34.11 11.61
N PRO A 4 -7.91 33.54 11.45
CA PRO A 4 -8.55 32.76 12.50
C PRO A 4 -7.70 31.53 12.88
N ALA A 5 -7.46 31.33 14.16
CA ALA A 5 -6.76 30.16 14.68
C ALA A 5 -7.70 28.96 14.67
N LEU A 6 -7.46 28.01 13.76
CA LEU A 6 -8.21 26.75 13.71
C LEU A 6 -7.66 25.78 14.76
N LYS A 7 -8.56 25.16 15.54
CA LYS A 7 -8.22 24.08 16.48
C LYS A 7 -7.83 22.78 15.75
N LEU A 8 -8.29 22.63 14.51
CA LEU A 8 -7.95 21.50 13.66
C LEU A 8 -6.66 21.82 12.91
N ALA A 9 -5.61 21.05 13.20
CA ALA A 9 -4.38 21.08 12.42
C ALA A 9 -4.67 20.67 10.96
N LYS A 10 -3.83 21.13 10.04
CA LYS A 10 -3.91 20.75 8.62
C LYS A 10 -3.95 19.22 8.52
N LEU A 11 -4.99 18.70 7.87
CA LEU A 11 -5.12 17.27 7.63
C LEU A 11 -3.94 16.77 6.78
N PRO A 12 -3.50 15.53 6.99
CA PRO A 12 -2.46 14.93 6.14
C PRO A 12 -2.93 14.94 4.68
N ASP A 13 -1.97 15.09 3.77
CA ASP A 13 -2.27 14.91 2.35
C ASP A 13 -2.59 13.44 2.09
N THR A 14 -3.82 13.16 1.68
CA THR A 14 -4.31 11.83 1.34
C THR A 14 -4.46 11.65 -0.17
N THR A 15 -3.85 12.51 -0.98
CA THR A 15 -3.94 12.43 -2.44
C THR A 15 -3.30 11.12 -2.93
N PRO A 16 -4.06 10.23 -3.60
CA PRO A 16 -3.53 8.96 -4.05
C PRO A 16 -2.56 9.16 -5.22
N VAL A 17 -1.39 8.53 -5.14
CA VAL A 17 -0.41 8.52 -6.23
C VAL A 17 -0.60 7.25 -7.06
N LYS A 18 -0.78 7.41 -8.39
CA LYS A 18 -0.82 6.28 -9.33
C LYS A 18 0.59 5.94 -9.80
N ILE A 19 0.95 4.67 -9.68
CA ILE A 19 2.22 4.12 -10.17
C ILE A 19 1.91 3.08 -11.24
N THR A 20 2.51 3.22 -12.43
CA THR A 20 2.43 2.23 -13.51
C THR A 20 3.73 1.43 -13.56
N ALA A 21 3.65 0.11 -13.47
CA ALA A 21 4.80 -0.78 -13.49
C ALA A 21 4.52 -2.00 -14.39
N ALA A 22 5.56 -2.46 -15.11
CA ALA A 22 5.52 -3.71 -15.85
C ALA A 22 5.90 -4.86 -14.90
N LEU A 23 5.07 -5.91 -14.86
CA LEU A 23 5.33 -7.10 -14.04
C LEU A 23 5.82 -8.26 -14.92
N PRO A 24 6.85 -9.01 -14.49
CA PRO A 24 7.22 -10.25 -15.15
C PRO A 24 6.04 -11.22 -15.24
N PRO A 25 5.92 -12.02 -16.33
CA PRO A 25 4.81 -12.96 -16.49
C PRO A 25 4.66 -13.98 -15.35
N SER A 26 5.79 -14.42 -14.78
CA SER A 26 5.81 -15.32 -13.62
C SER A 26 5.14 -14.67 -12.41
N LEU A 27 5.54 -13.45 -12.06
CA LEU A 27 4.96 -12.71 -10.94
C LEU A 27 3.46 -12.48 -11.14
N MET A 28 3.03 -12.11 -12.35
CA MET A 28 1.59 -11.95 -12.63
C MET A 28 0.81 -13.26 -12.48
N ARG A 29 1.41 -14.41 -12.80
CA ARG A 29 0.79 -15.73 -12.60
C ARG A 29 0.59 -16.01 -11.11
N ASP A 30 1.61 -15.78 -10.31
CA ASP A 30 1.55 -16.01 -8.86
C ASP A 30 0.55 -15.07 -8.17
N LEU A 31 0.51 -13.79 -8.58
CA LEU A 31 -0.46 -12.83 -8.06
C LEU A 31 -1.91 -13.21 -8.40
N LYS A 32 -2.16 -13.80 -9.57
CA LYS A 32 -3.49 -14.33 -9.92
C LYS A 32 -3.90 -15.51 -9.04
N ILE A 33 -2.96 -16.40 -8.74
CA ILE A 33 -3.19 -17.53 -7.82
C ILE A 33 -3.50 -16.98 -6.42
N TYR A 34 -2.72 -16.01 -5.94
CA TYR A 34 -2.95 -15.37 -4.65
C TYR A 34 -4.34 -14.73 -4.58
N ALA A 35 -4.76 -13.98 -5.59
CA ALA A 35 -6.10 -13.37 -5.63
C ALA A 35 -7.22 -14.42 -5.55
N LYS A 36 -7.05 -15.58 -6.21
CA LYS A 36 -8.00 -16.69 -6.11
C LYS A 36 -8.04 -17.27 -4.69
N LEU A 37 -6.88 -17.45 -4.05
CA LEU A 37 -6.81 -17.93 -2.67
C LEU A 37 -7.43 -16.94 -1.69
N TYR A 38 -7.24 -15.64 -1.91
CA TYR A 38 -7.87 -14.58 -1.11
C TYR A 38 -9.40 -14.69 -1.18
N GLU A 39 -9.96 -14.81 -2.39
CA GLU A 39 -11.40 -15.01 -2.59
C GLU A 39 -11.92 -16.27 -1.89
N GLN A 40 -11.18 -17.38 -1.98
CA GLN A 40 -11.55 -18.63 -1.29
C GLN A 40 -11.49 -18.50 0.23
N THR A 41 -10.54 -17.72 0.76
CA THR A 41 -10.33 -17.57 2.20
C THR A 41 -11.35 -16.63 2.83
N TYR A 42 -11.67 -15.53 2.16
CA TYR A 42 -12.48 -14.45 2.72
C TYR A 42 -13.87 -14.31 2.07
N GLY A 43 -14.17 -15.10 1.04
CA GLY A 43 -15.42 -14.99 0.28
C GLY A 43 -15.53 -13.71 -0.56
N GLU A 44 -14.46 -12.91 -0.63
CA GLU A 44 -14.45 -11.62 -1.29
C GLU A 44 -13.47 -11.60 -2.46
N LYS A 45 -14.00 -11.36 -3.66
CA LYS A 45 -13.20 -11.27 -4.87
C LYS A 45 -12.52 -9.92 -4.96
N GLN A 46 -11.18 -9.94 -5.02
CA GLN A 46 -10.37 -8.74 -5.22
C GLN A 46 -9.48 -8.88 -6.45
N SER A 47 -9.31 -7.78 -7.19
CA SER A 47 -8.38 -7.75 -8.30
C SER A 47 -6.93 -7.74 -7.80
N VAL A 48 -5.98 -8.23 -8.61
CA VAL A 48 -4.55 -8.13 -8.30
C VAL A 48 -4.15 -6.68 -7.99
N GLY A 49 -4.64 -5.72 -8.78
CA GLY A 49 -4.37 -4.29 -8.58
C GLY A 49 -4.87 -3.74 -7.24
N ALA A 50 -5.99 -4.25 -6.74
CA ALA A 50 -6.54 -3.86 -5.44
C ALA A 50 -5.75 -4.47 -4.26
N LEU A 51 -5.15 -5.65 -4.45
CA LEU A 51 -4.36 -6.32 -3.43
C LEU A 51 -2.93 -5.78 -3.31
N ILE A 52 -2.34 -5.31 -4.42
CA ILE A 52 -0.94 -4.83 -4.48
C ILE A 52 -0.63 -3.77 -3.41
N PRO A 53 -1.44 -2.71 -3.20
CA PRO A 53 -1.14 -1.71 -2.17
C PRO A 53 -1.01 -2.33 -0.76
N SER A 54 -1.92 -3.23 -0.40
CA SER A 54 -1.90 -3.93 0.89
C SER A 54 -0.69 -4.86 1.00
N MET A 55 -0.35 -5.58 -0.06
CA MET A 55 0.84 -6.44 -0.11
C MET A 55 2.13 -5.63 0.08
N LEU A 56 2.27 -4.48 -0.61
CA LEU A 56 3.44 -3.60 -0.48
C LEU A 56 3.53 -3.00 0.92
N ALA A 57 2.41 -2.57 1.50
CA ALA A 57 2.37 -2.09 2.87
C ALA A 57 2.82 -3.18 3.85
N GLY A 58 2.30 -4.41 3.69
CA GLY A 58 2.71 -5.57 4.48
C GLY A 58 4.20 -5.88 4.33
N PHE A 59 4.73 -5.84 3.11
CA PHE A 59 6.15 -6.04 2.83
C PHE A 59 7.03 -5.03 3.58
N LEU A 60 6.73 -3.73 3.46
CA LEU A 60 7.48 -2.66 4.16
C LEU A 60 7.38 -2.79 5.70
N VAL A 61 6.24 -3.28 6.21
CA VAL A 61 6.09 -3.59 7.64
C VAL A 61 6.81 -4.88 8.02
N SER A 62 7.07 -5.82 7.13
CA SER A 62 7.86 -7.02 7.47
C SER A 62 9.38 -6.78 7.39
N ASP A 63 9.82 -5.79 6.62
CA ASP A 63 11.24 -5.50 6.40
C ASP A 63 11.87 -4.73 7.58
N HIS A 64 12.57 -5.46 8.46
CA HIS A 64 13.28 -4.88 9.60
C HIS A 64 14.43 -3.95 9.20
N GLY A 65 15.13 -4.25 8.10
CA GLY A 65 16.23 -3.43 7.60
C GLY A 65 15.72 -2.08 7.13
N PHE A 66 14.64 -2.10 6.34
CA PHE A 66 13.92 -0.89 5.94
C PHE A 66 13.44 -0.08 7.15
N LYS A 67 12.81 -0.72 8.14
CA LYS A 67 12.32 -0.02 9.34
C LYS A 67 13.45 0.68 10.11
N LYS A 68 14.63 0.07 10.21
CA LYS A 68 15.79 0.68 10.87
C LYS A 68 16.26 1.89 10.08
N ALA A 69 16.54 1.72 8.78
CA ALA A 69 16.99 2.81 7.91
C ALA A 69 16.00 3.98 7.85
N LYS A 70 14.68 3.69 7.79
CA LYS A 70 13.64 4.72 7.80
C LYS A 70 13.67 5.60 9.05
N ARG A 71 14.00 5.04 10.23
CA ARG A 71 14.14 5.83 11.47
C ARG A 71 15.40 6.68 11.50
N GLU A 72 16.46 6.24 10.84
CA GLU A 72 17.73 6.98 10.77
C GLU A 72 17.65 8.14 9.75
N LEU A 73 16.78 8.03 8.76
CA LEU A 73 16.55 9.05 7.72
C LEU A 73 15.44 10.07 8.06
N ALA A 74 14.61 9.79 9.05
CA ALA A 74 13.48 10.63 9.46
C ALA A 74 13.90 11.64 10.53
#